data_AF-A0A8R7UJ11-F1
#
_entry.id   AF-A0A8R7UJ11-F1
#
_cell.length_a   1.000
_cell.length_b   1.000
_cell.length_c   1.000
_cell.angle_alpha   90.00
_cell.angle_beta   90.00
_cell.angle_gamma   90.00
#
_symmetry.space_group_name_H-M   'P 1'
#
loop_
_entity.id
_entity.type
_entity.pdbx_description
1 polymer ?
#
loop_
_entity_poly.entity_id
_entity_poly.type
_entity_poly.pdbx_seq_one_letter_code
_entity_poly.pdbx_strand_id
1 'polypeptide(L)'
;MDIEPEFPSKRQRKRKRHHDEINDQEEEIQLSAMESFRVNYFLVIVDNEILSLTSRFDQLKKFEKVFGFLFNSKNLKSLDDSKLQECCATFGKAFSDDKSSDVDLHDFVSELKVLQVTLPDGLMSALEILHFCYCCRLLSKCLCCLLDPLNSACDCSLS
;
A
#
# COMPACT_ATOMS: atom_id res chain seq x y z
N MET A 1 12.83 13.85 18.31
CA MET A 1 13.96 12.95 18.65
C MET A 1 15.19 13.78 18.39
N ASP A 2 15.54 14.65 19.32
CA ASP A 2 16.63 15.63 19.17
C ASP A 2 17.82 15.13 19.98
N ILE A 3 18.51 14.14 19.44
CA ILE A 3 19.77 13.62 19.98
C ILE A 3 20.82 14.00 18.95
N GLU A 4 21.77 14.84 19.33
CA GLU A 4 22.95 15.10 18.49
C GLU A 4 23.73 13.79 18.31
N PRO A 5 23.89 13.31 17.07
CA PRO A 5 24.60 12.06 16.82
C PRO A 5 26.11 12.29 16.97
N GLU A 6 26.66 12.03 18.16
CA GLU A 6 28.11 11.93 18.35
C GLU A 6 28.59 10.50 18.09
N PHE A 7 29.52 10.35 17.13
CA PHE A 7 30.19 9.08 16.91
C PHE A 7 31.16 8.79 18.07
N PRO A 8 31.09 7.63 18.72
CA PRO A 8 32.05 7.27 19.76
C PRO A 8 33.46 7.16 19.15
N SER A 9 34.35 8.05 19.57
CA SER A 9 35.74 8.08 19.09
C SER A 9 36.56 6.95 19.73
N LYS A 10 37.21 6.11 18.91
CA LYS A 10 38.15 5.11 19.42
C LYS A 10 39.42 5.80 19.92
N ARG A 11 39.94 5.38 21.07
CA ARG A 11 41.17 5.93 21.67
C ARG A 11 42.37 5.70 20.74
N GLN A 12 42.84 6.78 20.12
CA GLN A 12 44.01 6.80 19.24
C GLN A 12 45.30 6.68 20.06
N ARG A 13 46.23 5.79 19.65
CA ARG A 13 47.55 5.67 20.28
C ARG A 13 48.44 6.82 19.80
N LYS A 14 48.61 7.86 20.61
CA LYS A 14 49.44 9.02 20.26
C LYS A 14 50.93 8.65 20.29
N ARG A 15 51.65 8.93 19.19
CA ARG A 15 53.12 8.84 19.08
C ARG A 15 53.74 10.14 19.62
N LYS A 16 54.98 10.08 20.16
CA LYS A 16 55.77 11.30 20.48
C LYS A 16 55.98 12.15 19.21
N ARG A 17 55.80 13.46 19.31
CA ARG A 17 55.91 14.44 18.21
C ARG A 17 56.75 15.65 18.63
N HIS A 18 57.29 16.37 17.65
CA HIS A 18 57.96 17.66 17.86
C HIS A 18 56.94 18.81 17.97
N HIS A 19 57.32 19.93 18.61
CA HIS A 19 56.40 21.02 18.97
C HIS A 19 55.67 21.65 17.76
N ASP A 20 56.30 21.64 16.58
CA ASP A 20 55.80 22.31 15.37
C ASP A 20 54.97 21.41 14.44
N GLU A 21 54.66 20.16 14.83
CA GLU A 21 53.84 19.25 14.03
C GLU A 21 52.32 19.52 14.19
N ILE A 22 51.64 19.88 13.10
CA ILE A 22 50.18 20.02 13.03
C ILE A 22 49.51 18.64 13.06
N ASN A 23 48.41 18.48 13.81
CA ASN A 23 47.74 17.18 14.05
C ASN A 23 46.47 16.99 13.21
N ASP A 24 46.62 16.88 11.88
CA ASP A 24 45.48 16.67 10.96
C ASP A 24 44.96 15.22 10.93
N GLN A 25 45.72 14.27 11.50
CA GLN A 25 45.41 12.85 11.49
C GLN A 25 44.13 12.49 12.27
N GLU A 26 43.82 13.22 13.35
CA GLU A 26 42.63 12.95 14.17
C GLU A 26 41.34 13.35 13.42
N GLU A 27 41.39 14.46 12.67
CA GLU A 27 40.30 14.91 11.80
C GLU A 27 40.13 13.98 10.59
N GLU A 28 41.22 13.59 9.92
CA GLU A 28 41.18 12.68 8.77
C GLU A 28 40.59 11.31 9.12
N ILE A 29 40.89 10.78 10.31
CA ILE A 29 40.32 9.50 10.77
C ILE A 29 38.84 9.63 11.14
N GLN A 30 38.42 10.75 11.74
CA GLN A 30 37.01 11.00 12.00
C GLN A 30 36.21 11.17 10.70
N LEU A 31 36.75 11.91 9.72
CA LEU A 31 36.18 12.05 8.38
C LEU A 31 36.06 10.67 7.70
N SER A 32 37.08 9.82 7.81
CA SER A 32 37.06 8.45 7.27
C SER A 32 36.00 7.57 7.95
N ALA A 33 35.86 7.65 9.28
CA ALA A 33 34.85 6.88 10.01
C ALA A 33 33.43 7.34 9.68
N MET A 34 33.22 8.65 9.55
CA MET A 34 31.94 9.25 9.19
C MET A 34 31.56 8.91 7.75
N GLU A 35 32.51 8.96 6.81
CA GLU A 35 32.26 8.54 5.43
C GLU A 35 31.98 7.03 5.34
N SER A 36 32.67 6.21 6.13
CA SER A 36 32.39 4.77 6.22
C SER A 36 30.98 4.50 6.77
N PHE A 37 30.54 5.21 7.82
CA PHE A 37 29.16 5.11 8.32
C PHE A 37 28.15 5.55 7.27
N ARG A 38 28.40 6.69 6.62
CA ARG A 38 27.53 7.24 5.59
C ARG A 38 27.33 6.23 4.46
N VAL A 39 28.41 5.68 3.92
CA VAL A 39 28.36 4.79 2.76
C VAL A 39 27.84 3.39 3.13
N ASN A 40 28.36 2.80 4.22
CA ASN A 40 28.07 1.39 4.53
C ASN A 40 26.78 1.17 5.32
N TYR A 41 26.22 2.22 5.92
CA TYR A 41 25.05 2.10 6.78
C TYR A 41 23.94 3.07 6.37
N PHE A 42 24.22 4.38 6.41
CA PHE A 42 23.17 5.37 6.18
C PHE A 42 22.58 5.27 4.77
N LEU A 43 23.42 5.28 3.72
CA LEU A 43 22.97 5.14 2.34
C LEU A 43 22.27 3.80 2.10
N VAL A 44 22.80 2.72 2.66
CA VAL A 44 22.19 1.38 2.54
C VAL A 44 20.77 1.36 3.12
N ILE A 45 20.54 1.99 4.28
CA ILE A 45 19.20 2.08 4.88
C ILE A 45 18.28 2.94 4.03
N VAL A 46 18.76 4.11 3.58
CA VAL A 46 17.97 5.01 2.73
C VAL A 46 17.58 4.33 1.42
N ASP A 47 18.52 3.64 0.78
CA ASP A 47 18.26 2.88 -0.45
C ASP A 47 17.24 1.77 -0.21
N ASN A 48 17.34 1.06 0.92
CA ASN A 48 16.35 0.03 1.28
C ASN A 48 14.95 0.61 1.54
N GLU A 49 14.85 1.76 2.20
CA GLU A 49 13.59 2.49 2.38
C GLU A 49 13.00 2.93 1.03
N ILE A 50 13.83 3.47 0.13
CA ILE A 50 13.41 3.85 -1.24
C ILE A 50 12.87 2.63 -1.99
N LEU A 51 13.59 1.50 -1.96
CA LEU A 51 13.16 0.27 -2.62
C LEU A 51 11.85 -0.26 -2.03
N SER A 52 11.73 -0.26 -0.71
CA SER A 52 10.53 -0.69 0.01
C SER A 52 9.32 0.16 -0.34
N LEU A 53 9.47 1.50 -0.33
CA LEU A 53 8.41 2.43 -0.72
C LEU A 53 8.05 2.28 -2.20
N THR A 54 9.04 2.15 -3.08
CA THR A 54 8.80 1.96 -4.52
C THR A 54 7.97 0.70 -4.77
N SER A 55 8.32 -0.41 -4.12
CA SER A 55 7.57 -1.66 -4.20
C SER A 55 6.11 -1.50 -3.74
N ARG A 56 5.89 -0.79 -2.62
CA ARG A 56 4.53 -0.49 -2.12
C ARG A 56 3.73 0.39 -3.08
N PHE A 57 4.34 1.40 -3.69
CA PHE A 57 3.66 2.24 -4.70
C PHE A 57 3.27 1.43 -5.93
N ASP A 58 4.11 0.49 -6.37
CA ASP A 58 3.78 -0.37 -7.51
C ASP A 58 2.66 -1.36 -7.19
N GLN A 59 2.61 -1.87 -5.96
CA GLN A 59 1.47 -2.66 -5.47
C GLN A 59 0.19 -1.82 -5.43
N LEU A 60 0.27 -0.57 -4.94
CA LEU A 60 -0.88 0.33 -4.88
C LEU A 60 -1.44 0.65 -6.28
N LYS A 61 -0.57 0.85 -7.28
CA LYS A 61 -1.01 1.04 -8.68
C LYS A 61 -1.73 -0.20 -9.23
N LYS A 62 -1.29 -1.41 -8.87
CA LYS A 62 -1.99 -2.65 -9.25
C LYS A 62 -3.35 -2.74 -8.58
N PHE A 63 -3.42 -2.40 -7.30
CA PHE A 63 -4.68 -2.34 -6.55
C PHE A 63 -5.65 -1.32 -7.14
N GLU A 64 -5.18 -0.11 -7.47
CA GLU A 64 -5.97 0.93 -8.12
C GLU A 64 -6.55 0.47 -9.47
N LYS A 65 -5.81 -0.31 -10.26
CA LYS A 65 -6.33 -0.86 -11.53
C LYS A 65 -7.50 -1.81 -11.34
N VAL A 66 -7.55 -2.53 -10.22
CA VAL A 66 -8.60 -3.52 -9.93
C VAL A 66 -9.78 -2.88 -9.19
N PHE A 67 -9.51 -2.03 -8.20
CA PHE A 67 -10.50 -1.47 -7.28
C PHE A 67 -10.79 0.02 -7.47
N GLY A 68 -10.07 0.72 -8.35
CA GLY A 68 -10.11 2.20 -8.44
C GLY A 68 -11.49 2.78 -8.72
N PHE A 69 -12.37 2.02 -9.37
CA PHE A 69 -13.75 2.43 -9.60
C PHE A 69 -14.59 2.49 -8.32
N LEU A 70 -14.20 1.75 -7.26
CA LEU A 70 -14.85 1.73 -5.95
C LEU A 70 -14.23 2.70 -4.93
N PHE A 71 -13.21 3.47 -5.30
CA PHE A 71 -12.50 4.35 -4.36
C PHE A 71 -13.36 5.47 -3.79
N ASN A 72 -14.34 5.93 -4.56
CA ASN A 72 -15.32 6.91 -4.12
C ASN A 72 -16.60 6.87 -4.97
N SER A 73 -17.68 7.44 -4.45
CA SER A 73 -19.00 7.41 -5.08
C SER A 73 -19.01 8.12 -6.43
N LYS A 74 -18.18 9.15 -6.61
CA LYS A 74 -18.07 9.89 -7.87
C LYS A 74 -17.49 9.02 -8.97
N ASN A 75 -16.40 8.30 -8.71
CA ASN A 75 -15.79 7.38 -9.68
C ASN A 75 -16.82 6.34 -10.12
N LEU A 76 -17.47 5.67 -9.17
CA LEU A 76 -18.47 4.65 -9.45
C LEU A 76 -19.67 5.21 -10.24
N LYS A 77 -20.26 6.34 -9.82
CA LYS A 77 -21.41 6.97 -10.48
C LYS A 77 -21.10 7.54 -11.87
N SER A 78 -19.84 7.91 -12.12
CA SER A 78 -19.43 8.49 -13.41
C SER A 78 -19.20 7.46 -14.52
N LEU A 79 -19.19 6.17 -14.18
CA LEU A 79 -19.00 5.10 -15.15
C LEU A 79 -20.25 4.90 -16.00
N ASP A 80 -20.07 4.96 -17.30
CA ASP A 80 -21.05 4.43 -18.25
C ASP A 80 -21.08 2.89 -18.21
N ASP A 81 -22.13 2.30 -18.78
CA ASP A 81 -22.35 0.85 -18.78
C ASP A 81 -21.17 0.07 -19.38
N SER A 82 -20.55 0.60 -20.44
CA SER A 82 -19.44 -0.07 -21.13
C SER A 82 -18.19 -0.13 -20.25
N LYS A 83 -17.83 1.01 -19.62
CA LYS A 83 -16.67 1.07 -18.72
C LYS A 83 -16.92 0.30 -17.44
N LEU A 84 -18.14 0.34 -16.90
CA LEU A 84 -18.50 -0.47 -15.73
C LEU A 84 -18.26 -1.96 -16.03
N GLN A 85 -18.68 -2.43 -17.20
CA GLN A 85 -18.47 -3.81 -17.61
C GLN A 85 -16.98 -4.16 -17.78
N GLU A 86 -16.17 -3.27 -18.34
CA GLU A 86 -14.72 -3.44 -18.46
C GLU A 86 -14.03 -3.52 -17.09
N CYS A 87 -14.39 -2.62 -16.17
CA CYS A 87 -13.89 -2.63 -14.80
C CYS A 87 -14.27 -3.93 -14.08
N CYS A 88 -15.53 -4.36 -14.20
CA CYS A 88 -16.00 -5.61 -13.60
C CYS A 88 -15.33 -6.84 -14.22
N ALA A 89 -15.09 -6.87 -15.53
CA ALA A 89 -14.37 -7.97 -16.18
C ALA A 89 -12.91 -8.04 -15.70
N THR A 90 -12.24 -6.89 -15.58
CA THR A 90 -10.89 -6.78 -15.00
C THR A 90 -10.87 -7.29 -13.55
N PHE A 91 -11.88 -6.89 -12.77
CA PHE A 91 -12.07 -7.35 -11.40
C PHE A 91 -12.28 -8.86 -11.32
N GLY A 92 -13.29 -9.40 -11.99
CA GLY A 92 -13.59 -10.83 -11.98
C GLY A 92 -12.40 -11.67 -12.41
N LYS A 93 -11.66 -11.24 -13.44
CA LYS A 93 -10.42 -11.91 -13.87
C LYS A 93 -9.33 -11.92 -12.80
N ALA A 94 -9.20 -10.85 -12.00
CA ALA A 94 -8.23 -10.80 -10.90
C ALA A 94 -8.58 -11.77 -9.76
N PHE A 95 -9.85 -12.18 -9.66
CA PHE A 95 -10.39 -13.14 -8.69
C PHE A 95 -10.87 -14.44 -9.35
N SER A 96 -10.25 -14.78 -10.49
CA SER A 96 -10.46 -16.05 -11.18
C SER A 96 -9.14 -16.79 -11.29
N ASP A 97 -9.21 -18.10 -11.12
CA ASP A 97 -8.15 -19.05 -11.40
C ASP A 97 -8.67 -20.11 -12.40
N ASP A 98 -7.79 -21.00 -12.89
CA ASP A 98 -8.10 -21.88 -14.05
C ASP A 98 -9.30 -22.82 -13.83
N LYS A 99 -9.79 -22.94 -12.59
CA LYS A 99 -10.84 -23.90 -12.19
C LYS A 99 -12.11 -23.23 -11.68
N SER A 100 -12.04 -21.98 -11.26
CA SER A 100 -13.08 -21.32 -10.48
C SER A 100 -13.00 -19.80 -10.60
N SER A 101 -14.12 -19.14 -10.34
CA SER A 101 -14.19 -17.70 -10.14
C SER A 101 -14.83 -17.45 -8.78
N ASP A 102 -14.22 -16.60 -7.98
CA ASP A 102 -14.79 -16.18 -6.69
C ASP A 102 -15.99 -15.24 -6.88
N VAL A 103 -16.13 -14.66 -8.08
CA VAL A 103 -17.10 -13.61 -8.39
C VAL A 103 -17.97 -14.04 -9.57
N ASP A 104 -19.29 -14.05 -9.38
CA ASP A 104 -20.23 -14.09 -10.49
C ASP A 104 -20.28 -12.72 -11.15
N LEU A 105 -19.77 -12.62 -12.38
CA LEU A 105 -19.64 -11.35 -13.08
C LEU A 105 -20.99 -10.70 -13.38
N HIS A 106 -22.02 -11.49 -13.67
CA HIS A 106 -23.34 -10.97 -14.04
C HIS A 106 -24.04 -10.36 -12.82
N ASP A 107 -24.03 -11.08 -11.71
CA ASP A 107 -24.62 -10.61 -10.45
C ASP A 107 -23.85 -9.39 -9.92
N PHE A 108 -22.51 -9.43 -9.98
CA PHE A 108 -21.67 -8.32 -9.55
C PHE A 108 -21.94 -7.02 -10.33
N VAL A 109 -22.05 -7.10 -11.66
CA VAL A 109 -22.39 -5.93 -12.48
C VAL A 109 -23.78 -5.40 -12.12
N SER A 110 -24.76 -6.30 -11.95
CA SER A 110 -26.14 -5.93 -11.63
C SER A 110 -26.24 -5.24 -10.27
N GLU A 111 -25.54 -5.75 -9.25
CA GLU A 111 -25.45 -5.13 -7.91
C GLU A 111 -24.80 -3.76 -7.96
N LEU A 112 -23.73 -3.59 -8.75
CA LEU A 112 -23.08 -2.29 -8.89
C LEU A 112 -23.96 -1.26 -9.59
N LYS A 113 -24.79 -1.66 -10.55
CA LYS A 113 -25.78 -0.77 -11.17
C LYS A 113 -26.84 -0.33 -10.16
N VAL A 114 -27.32 -1.25 -9.31
CA VAL A 114 -28.21 -0.90 -8.20
C VAL A 114 -27.50 0.07 -7.25
N LEU A 115 -26.23 -0.17 -6.94
CA LEU A 115 -25.44 0.69 -6.08
C LEU A 115 -25.26 2.10 -6.66
N GLN A 116 -24.98 2.24 -7.96
CA GLN A 116 -24.86 3.54 -8.64
C GLN A 116 -26.10 4.41 -8.46
N VAL A 117 -27.30 3.81 -8.50
CA VAL A 117 -28.59 4.52 -8.40
C VAL A 117 -29.02 4.74 -6.94
N THR A 118 -28.64 3.85 -6.03
CA THR A 118 -29.04 3.92 -4.61
C THR A 118 -28.11 4.79 -3.76
N LEU A 119 -26.85 4.96 -4.16
CA LEU A 119 -25.90 5.78 -3.42
C LEU A 119 -26.38 7.24 -3.32
N PRO A 120 -26.20 7.92 -2.17
CA PRO A 120 -26.43 9.35 -2.03
C PRO A 120 -25.59 10.17 -3.01
N ASP A 121 -26.04 11.39 -3.35
CA ASP A 121 -25.31 12.30 -4.25
C ASP A 121 -24.09 12.95 -3.61
N GLY A 122 -23.90 12.79 -2.30
CA GLY A 122 -22.69 13.18 -1.60
C GLY A 122 -21.46 12.39 -2.06
N LEU A 123 -20.29 13.03 -1.98
CA LEU A 123 -19.02 12.32 -2.13
C LEU A 123 -18.85 11.38 -0.94
N MET A 124 -18.69 10.09 -1.21
CA MET A 124 -18.42 9.07 -0.22
C MET A 124 -17.11 8.38 -0.58
N SER A 125 -16.27 8.14 0.43
CA SER A 125 -15.09 7.28 0.34
C SER A 125 -15.47 5.81 0.17
N ALA A 126 -14.53 4.97 -0.26
CA ALA A 126 -14.71 3.52 -0.34
C ALA A 126 -15.26 2.91 0.96
N LEU A 127 -14.76 3.34 2.12
CA LEU A 127 -15.20 2.83 3.42
C LEU A 127 -16.66 3.19 3.71
N GLU A 128 -17.06 4.42 3.39
CA GLU A 128 -18.44 4.88 3.58
C GLU A 128 -19.39 4.16 2.61
N ILE A 129 -18.96 3.87 1.37
CA ILE A 129 -19.72 3.06 0.42
C ILE A 129 -19.93 1.65 0.98
N LEU A 130 -18.88 1.00 1.47
CA LEU A 130 -18.97 -0.34 2.07
C LEU A 130 -19.92 -0.35 3.28
N HIS A 131 -19.81 0.65 4.15
CA HIS A 131 -20.70 0.83 5.29
C HIS A 131 -22.17 1.04 4.83
N PHE A 132 -22.39 1.85 3.80
CA PHE A 132 -23.71 2.04 3.21
C PHE A 132 -24.29 0.73 2.68
N CYS A 133 -23.51 -0.04 1.92
CA CYS A 133 -23.91 -1.33 1.39
C CYS A 133 -24.28 -2.32 2.50
N TYR A 134 -23.50 -2.35 3.58
CA TYR A 134 -23.77 -3.18 4.77
C TYR A 134 -25.08 -2.78 5.46
N CYS A 135 -25.29 -1.48 5.70
CA CYS A 135 -26.50 -0.97 6.34
C CYS A 135 -27.77 -1.19 5.51
N CYS A 136 -27.67 -1.04 4.18
CA CYS A 136 -28.81 -1.15 3.28
C CYS A 136 -29.08 -2.60 2.81
N ARG A 137 -28.27 -3.58 3.24
CA ARG A 137 -28.34 -5.00 2.78
C ARG A 137 -28.40 -5.15 1.26
N LEU A 138 -27.78 -4.22 0.53
CA LEU A 138 -27.81 -4.19 -0.94
C LEU A 138 -26.84 -5.20 -1.59
N LEU A 139 -26.12 -5.97 -0.78
CA LEU A 139 -25.12 -6.92 -1.23
C LEU A 139 -25.68 -8.33 -1.17
N SER A 140 -25.57 -9.06 -2.28
CA SER A 140 -25.75 -10.51 -2.22
C SER A 140 -24.56 -11.17 -1.50
N LYS A 141 -24.62 -12.50 -1.34
CA LYS A 141 -23.57 -13.31 -0.70
C LYS A 141 -22.15 -13.03 -1.25
N CYS A 142 -22.00 -12.59 -2.51
CA CYS A 142 -20.68 -12.34 -3.13
C CYS A 142 -19.89 -11.19 -2.48
N LEU A 143 -20.53 -10.07 -2.10
CA LEU A 143 -19.78 -8.95 -1.52
C LEU A 143 -19.47 -9.16 -0.02
N CYS A 144 -20.24 -10.01 0.67
CA CYS A 144 -19.92 -10.44 2.03
C CYS A 144 -18.55 -11.15 2.10
N CYS A 145 -18.21 -11.95 1.07
CA CYS A 145 -16.91 -12.63 1.00
C CYS A 145 -15.72 -11.66 0.82
N LEU A 146 -15.93 -10.53 0.17
CA LEU A 146 -14.92 -9.46 0.03
C LEU A 146 -14.71 -8.63 1.31
N LEU A 147 -15.69 -8.66 2.23
CA LEU A 147 -15.70 -7.90 3.47
C LEU A 147 -15.07 -8.65 4.67
N ASP A 148 -14.87 -9.97 4.57
CA ASP A 148 -14.33 -10.80 5.66
C ASP A 148 -13.01 -11.53 5.28
N PRO A 149 -11.83 -10.88 5.39
CA PRO A 149 -10.54 -11.58 5.23
C PRO A 149 -10.20 -12.54 6.37
N LEU A 150 -11.01 -12.60 7.46
CA LEU A 150 -10.66 -13.26 8.73
C LEU A 150 -11.60 -14.39 9.17
N ASN A 151 -12.68 -14.70 8.44
CA ASN A 151 -13.55 -15.82 8.76
C ASN A 151 -13.44 -16.91 7.70
N SER A 152 -12.61 -17.92 7.96
CA SER A 152 -12.47 -19.13 7.15
C SER A 152 -13.65 -20.11 7.29
N ALA A 153 -14.88 -19.61 7.46
CA ALA A 153 -16.05 -20.45 7.71
C ALA A 153 -17.36 -19.78 7.24
N CYS A 154 -17.44 -19.47 5.95
CA CYS A 154 -18.75 -19.32 5.30
C CYS A 154 -19.17 -20.70 4.79
N ASP A 155 -19.77 -21.51 5.67
CA ASP A 155 -20.52 -22.70 5.26
C ASP A 155 -21.74 -22.24 4.45
N CYS A 156 -21.57 -22.17 3.14
CA CYS A 156 -22.66 -21.99 2.18
C CYS A 156 -23.43 -23.31 2.04
N SER A 157 -24.19 -23.68 3.06
CA SER A 157 -25.26 -24.66 2.91
C SER A 157 -26.56 -24.13 3.52
N LEU A 158 -27.59 -24.17 2.65
CA LEU A 158 -29.03 -24.06 2.88
C LEU A 158 -29.70 -22.69 2.61
N SER A 159 -30.67 -22.82 1.69
CA SER A 159 -31.71 -21.90 1.19
C SER A 159 -31.28 -20.68 0.38
#